data_AF-A0A744T484-F1
#
_entry.id   AF-A0A744T484-F1
#
_cell.length_a   1.000
_cell.length_b   1.000
_cell.length_c   1.000
_cell.angle_alpha   90.00
_cell.angle_beta   90.00
_cell.angle_gamma   90.00
#
_symmetry.space_group_name_H-M   'P 1'
#
loop_
_entity.id
_entity.type
_entity.pdbx_description
1 polymer ?
#
loop_
_entity_poly.entity_id
_entity_poly.type
_entity_poly.pdbx_seq_one_letter_code
_entity_poly.pdbx_strand_id
1 'polypeptide(L)'
;MKHYYPSLNCYPSSSPELSGKLLALLTESPEAWLKPADLNLQIQEYGYETTRRELKHLVSFGFIRAHKRKGYQLAITPEEARQLFAYRETQTQSRVVAEIIRNGSIYARKFWLSGGGDASQFLRAVRSLEEQGIIESTNVSVPTAPHIKRRIYTFTKRAKKHD
;
A
#
# COMPACT_ATOMS: atom_id res chain seq x y z
N MET A 1 0.32 14.58 8.62
CA MET A 1 1.06 14.25 7.38
C MET A 1 0.79 12.79 7.05
N LYS A 2 0.43 12.48 5.80
CA LYS A 2 0.23 11.08 5.38
C LYS A 2 1.61 10.46 5.15
N HIS A 3 1.96 9.46 5.95
CA HIS A 3 3.28 8.82 5.88
C HIS A 3 3.32 7.87 4.66
N TYR A 4 4.12 8.25 3.66
CA TYR A 4 4.63 7.35 2.65
C TYR A 4 5.91 6.71 3.20
N TYR A 5 6.08 5.39 3.05
CA TYR A 5 7.27 4.66 3.48
C TYR A 5 8.03 4.17 2.23
N PRO A 6 8.97 4.97 1.69
CA PRO A 6 9.71 4.61 0.47
C PRO A 6 10.52 3.33 0.61
N SER A 7 11.01 3.04 1.82
CA SER A 7 11.82 1.84 2.11
C SER A 7 11.04 0.52 2.05
N LEU A 8 9.70 0.59 1.99
CA LEU A 8 8.81 -0.56 2.07
C LEU A 8 8.03 -0.85 0.77
N ASN A 9 8.05 0.05 -0.21
CA ASN A 9 7.21 -0.03 -1.41
C ASN A 9 5.71 -0.30 -1.11
N CYS A 10 5.23 0.07 0.07
CA CYS A 10 3.82 -0.13 0.45
C CYS A 10 3.01 1.13 0.13
N TYR A 11 2.24 1.09 -0.96
CA TYR A 11 1.23 2.10 -1.27
C TYR A 11 -0.14 1.68 -0.71
N PRO A 12 -0.70 2.39 0.30
CA PRO A 12 -2.04 2.09 0.82
C PRO A 12 -3.10 2.57 -0.18
N SER A 13 -3.31 1.80 -1.24
CA SER A 13 -4.39 1.99 -2.21
C SER A 13 -5.63 1.21 -1.80
N SER A 14 -6.81 1.78 -2.06
CA SER A 14 -8.05 1.00 -2.10
C SER A 14 -8.15 0.12 -3.35
N SER A 15 -7.40 0.45 -4.41
CA SER A 15 -7.32 -0.30 -5.66
C SER A 15 -5.88 -0.29 -6.22
N PRO A 16 -5.01 -1.19 -5.73
CA PRO A 16 -3.60 -1.23 -6.12
C PRO A 16 -3.41 -1.54 -7.61
N GLU A 17 -4.28 -2.36 -8.20
CA GLU A 17 -4.26 -2.65 -9.65
C GLU A 17 -4.51 -1.40 -10.49
N LEU A 18 -5.53 -0.61 -10.12
CA LEU A 18 -5.85 0.65 -10.79
C LEU A 18 -4.71 1.66 -10.64
N SER A 19 -4.12 1.73 -9.46
CA SER A 19 -3.01 2.65 -9.18
C SER A 19 -1.75 2.27 -9.95
N GLY A 20 -1.49 0.97 -10.09
CA GLY A 20 -0.44 0.44 -10.96
C GLY A 20 -0.67 0.79 -12.42
N LYS A 21 -1.88 0.59 -12.94
CA LYS A 21 -2.24 1.00 -14.32
C LYS A 21 -2.09 2.51 -14.54
N LEU A 22 -2.53 3.33 -13.59
CA LEU A 22 -2.42 4.79 -13.65
C LEU A 22 -0.96 5.26 -13.68
N LEU A 23 -0.10 4.71 -12.82
CA LEU A 23 1.32 5.03 -12.87
C LEU A 23 1.99 4.48 -14.13
N ALA A 24 1.61 3.30 -14.61
CA ALA A 24 2.12 2.73 -15.85
C ALA A 24 1.85 3.65 -17.05
N LEU A 25 0.61 4.13 -17.19
CA LEU A 25 0.22 5.10 -18.22
C LEU A 25 1.02 6.41 -18.12
N LEU A 26 1.27 6.90 -16.91
CA LEU A 26 2.08 8.10 -16.69
C LEU A 26 3.58 7.85 -16.95
N THR A 27 4.08 6.63 -16.78
CA THR A 27 5.47 6.27 -17.12
C THR A 27 5.74 6.11 -18.61
N GLU A 28 4.71 5.88 -19.43
CA GLU A 28 4.86 5.88 -20.90
C GLU A 28 5.19 7.27 -21.44
N SER A 29 4.82 8.33 -20.70
CA SER A 29 5.08 9.72 -21.08
C SER A 29 5.33 10.59 -19.83
N PRO A 30 6.48 10.43 -19.15
CA PRO A 30 6.72 11.02 -17.83
C PRO A 30 6.76 12.56 -17.83
N GLU A 31 7.18 13.16 -18.94
CA GLU A 31 7.18 14.61 -19.10
C GLU A 31 5.84 15.19 -19.58
N ALA A 32 4.91 14.33 -20.04
CA ALA A 32 3.64 14.77 -20.56
C ALA A 32 2.62 14.98 -19.43
N TRP A 33 1.79 16.01 -19.60
CA TRP A 33 0.61 16.20 -18.78
C TRP A 33 -0.58 15.46 -19.41
N LEU A 34 -1.12 14.47 -18.71
CA LEU A 34 -2.28 13.69 -19.17
C LEU A 34 -3.57 14.21 -18.57
N LYS A 35 -4.59 14.47 -19.41
CA LYS A 35 -5.88 14.93 -18.90
C LYS A 35 -6.65 13.77 -18.25
N PRO A 36 -7.56 14.08 -17.31
CA PRO A 36 -8.41 13.05 -16.70
C PRO A 36 -9.25 12.27 -17.72
N ALA A 37 -9.66 12.91 -18.81
CA ALA A 37 -10.44 12.25 -19.87
C ALA A 37 -9.62 11.16 -20.57
N ASP A 38 -8.38 11.46 -20.94
CA ASP A 38 -7.48 10.54 -21.64
C ASP A 38 -7.13 9.34 -20.75
N LEU A 39 -6.87 9.58 -19.46
CA LEU A 39 -6.66 8.52 -18.48
C LEU A 39 -7.91 7.64 -18.35
N ASN A 40 -9.09 8.24 -18.17
CA ASN A 40 -10.33 7.47 -18.01
C ASN A 40 -10.67 6.59 -19.22
N LEU A 41 -10.28 6.96 -20.45
CA LEU A 41 -10.49 6.12 -21.64
C LEU A 41 -9.74 4.78 -21.55
N GLN A 42 -8.57 4.76 -20.90
CA GLN A 42 -7.71 3.57 -20.79
C GLN A 42 -8.05 2.65 -19.62
N ILE A 43 -8.91 3.11 -18.70
CA ILE A 43 -9.25 2.41 -17.43
C ILE A 43 -10.75 2.53 -17.11
N GLN A 44 -11.59 2.52 -18.15
CA GLN A 44 -13.04 2.66 -18.01
C GLN A 44 -13.64 1.57 -17.10
N GLU A 45 -13.04 0.39 -17.06
CA GLU A 45 -13.52 -0.76 -16.28
C GLU A 45 -13.56 -0.51 -14.76
N TYR A 46 -12.81 0.47 -14.25
CA TYR A 46 -12.77 0.79 -12.82
C TYR A 46 -13.77 1.88 -12.39
N GLY A 47 -14.36 2.58 -13.35
CA GLY A 47 -15.33 3.66 -13.12
C GLY A 47 -14.71 5.01 -12.70
N TYR A 48 -15.36 6.09 -13.09
CA TYR A 48 -14.87 7.47 -12.96
C TYR A 48 -14.55 7.88 -11.51
N GLU A 49 -15.45 7.60 -10.57
CA GLU A 49 -15.28 8.02 -9.17
C GLU A 49 -14.13 7.28 -8.47
N THR A 50 -13.94 6.01 -8.79
CA THR A 50 -12.83 5.20 -8.27
C THR A 50 -11.49 5.74 -8.77
N THR A 51 -11.39 5.99 -10.08
CA THR A 51 -10.21 6.59 -10.71
C THR A 51 -9.88 7.95 -10.13
N ARG A 52 -10.89 8.81 -9.95
CA ARG A 52 -10.71 10.13 -9.34
C ARG A 52 -10.20 10.04 -7.90
N ARG A 53 -10.68 9.07 -7.12
CA ARG A 53 -10.24 8.84 -5.74
C ARG A 53 -8.78 8.39 -5.69
N GLU A 54 -8.41 7.43 -6.53
CA GLU A 54 -7.02 6.95 -6.58
C GLU A 54 -6.04 8.01 -7.10
N LEU A 55 -6.42 8.82 -8.10
CA LEU A 55 -5.60 9.96 -8.54
C LEU A 55 -5.36 10.96 -7.40
N LYS A 56 -6.39 11.28 -6.60
CA LYS A 56 -6.21 12.12 -5.40
C LYS A 56 -5.28 11.48 -4.38
N HIS A 57 -5.35 10.16 -4.21
CA HIS A 57 -4.43 9.45 -3.33
C HIS A 57 -2.99 9.56 -3.84
N LEU A 58 -2.73 9.20 -5.10
CA LEU A 58 -1.40 9.30 -5.72
C LEU A 58 -0.80 10.71 -5.61
N VAL A 59 -1.63 11.76 -5.79
CA VAL A 59 -1.21 13.16 -5.57
C VAL A 59 -0.84 13.41 -4.10
N SER A 60 -1.68 12.95 -3.16
CA SER A 60 -1.45 13.19 -1.74
C SER A 60 -0.20 12.51 -1.18
N PHE A 61 0.27 11.44 -1.84
CA PHE A 61 1.52 10.76 -1.51
C PHE A 61 2.72 11.26 -2.33
N GLY A 62 2.50 12.19 -3.27
CA GLY A 62 3.57 12.84 -4.02
C GLY A 62 4.11 12.04 -5.22
N PHE A 63 3.41 10.99 -5.67
CA PHE A 63 3.84 10.22 -6.86
C PHE A 63 3.52 10.91 -8.17
N ILE A 64 2.45 11.71 -8.16
CA ILE A 64 2.00 12.45 -9.34
C ILE A 64 1.70 13.90 -8.96
N ARG A 65 2.00 14.82 -9.87
CA ARG A 65 1.64 16.23 -9.79
C ARG A 65 0.25 16.41 -10.40
N ALA A 66 -0.54 17.31 -9.83
CA ALA A 66 -1.83 17.71 -10.39
C ALA A 66 -1.82 19.19 -10.75
N HIS A 67 -2.33 19.52 -11.93
CA HIS A 67 -2.48 20.89 -12.39
C HIS A 67 -3.86 21.09 -13.03
N LYS A 68 -4.60 22.09 -12.54
CA LYS A 68 -6.03 22.31 -12.86
C LYS A 68 -6.35 22.35 -14.36
N ARG A 69 -5.44 22.87 -15.20
CA ARG A 69 -5.62 22.99 -16.66
C ARG A 69 -4.90 21.93 -17.50
N LYS A 70 -3.87 21.30 -16.93
CA LYS A 70 -2.96 20.42 -17.68
C LYS A 70 -3.25 18.93 -17.39
N GLY A 71 -3.76 18.63 -16.20
CA GLY A 71 -4.08 17.27 -15.79
C GLY A 71 -3.08 16.74 -14.77
N TYR A 72 -2.60 15.51 -14.97
CA TYR A 72 -1.67 14.83 -14.07
C TYR A 72 -0.34 14.53 -14.77
N GLN A 73 0.75 14.56 -14.02
CA GLN A 73 2.10 14.25 -14.50
C GLN A 73 2.82 13.41 -13.45
N LEU A 74 3.73 12.52 -13.85
CA LEU A 74 4.57 11.80 -12.91
C LEU A 74 5.46 12.78 -12.12
N ALA A 75 5.56 12.60 -10.80
CA ALA A 75 6.39 13.42 -9.93
C ALA A 75 7.70 12.73 -9.52
N ILE A 76 7.73 11.40 -9.66
CA ILE A 76 8.85 10.50 -9.35
C ILE A 76 9.49 9.98 -10.63
N THR A 77 10.63 9.29 -10.52
CA THR A 77 11.26 8.68 -11.70
C THR A 77 10.44 7.49 -12.22
N PRO A 78 10.50 7.17 -13.53
CA PRO A 78 9.83 5.99 -14.07
C PRO A 78 10.28 4.67 -13.42
N GLU A 79 11.55 4.58 -13.04
CA GLU A 79 12.11 3.45 -12.31
C GLU A 79 11.45 3.28 -10.94
N GLU A 80 11.34 4.36 -10.15
CA GLU A 80 10.64 4.36 -8.86
C GLU A 80 9.15 4.01 -9.03
N ALA A 81 8.50 4.55 -10.06
CA ALA A 81 7.10 4.26 -10.35
C ALA A 81 6.85 2.78 -10.69
N ARG A 82 7.78 2.14 -11.40
CA ARG A 82 7.73 0.69 -11.67
C ARG A 82 7.99 -0.12 -10.40
N GLN A 83 8.92 0.33 -9.55
CA GLN A 83 9.24 -0.35 -8.29
C GLN A 83 8.12 -0.26 -7.25
N LEU A 84 7.36 0.84 -7.23
CA LEU A 84 6.19 1.05 -6.37
C LEU A 84 5.14 -0.06 -6.47
N PHE A 85 5.02 -0.70 -7.64
CA PHE A 85 4.05 -1.78 -7.91
C PHE A 85 4.68 -3.09 -8.38
N ALA A 86 6.01 -3.15 -8.52
CA ALA A 86 6.74 -4.40 -8.75
C ALA A 86 6.55 -5.39 -7.60
N TYR A 87 6.23 -4.86 -6.41
CA TYR A 87 5.80 -5.68 -5.30
C TYR A 87 4.33 -6.08 -5.48
N ARG A 88 4.10 -7.32 -5.93
CA ARG A 88 2.78 -7.97 -5.85
C ARG A 88 2.45 -8.23 -4.38
N GLU A 89 2.13 -7.17 -3.63
CA GLU A 89 1.40 -7.38 -2.40
C GLU A 89 0.03 -7.96 -2.74
N THR A 90 -0.24 -9.15 -2.22
CA THR A 90 -1.62 -9.63 -2.16
C THR A 90 -2.45 -8.62 -1.36
N GLN A 91 -3.73 -8.43 -1.70
CA GLN A 91 -4.65 -7.55 -0.95
C GLN A 91 -4.56 -7.76 0.57
N THR A 92 -4.27 -9.00 0.99
CA THR A 92 -4.03 -9.41 2.37
C THR A 92 -2.77 -8.76 2.99
N GLN A 93 -1.65 -8.67 2.27
CA GLN A 93 -0.43 -8.00 2.75
C GLN A 93 -0.65 -6.51 2.98
N SER A 94 -1.28 -5.82 2.02
CA SER A 94 -1.57 -4.39 2.18
C SER A 94 -2.51 -4.12 3.37
N ARG A 95 -3.47 -5.03 3.62
CA ARG A 95 -4.33 -4.95 4.82
C ARG A 95 -3.55 -5.18 6.11
N VAL A 96 -2.63 -6.14 6.14
CA VAL A 96 -1.75 -6.39 7.30
C VAL A 96 -0.94 -5.14 7.61
N VAL A 97 -0.31 -4.54 6.59
CA VAL A 97 0.47 -3.30 6.72
C VAL A 97 -0.41 -2.14 7.23
N ALA A 98 -1.59 -1.94 6.64
CA ALA A 98 -2.52 -0.88 7.05
C ALA A 98 -2.97 -1.01 8.51
N GLU A 99 -3.23 -2.24 8.96
CA GLU A 99 -3.63 -2.51 10.35
C GLU A 99 -2.48 -2.29 11.34
N ILE A 100 -1.22 -2.57 10.95
CA ILE A 100 -0.03 -2.22 11.74
C ILE A 100 0.15 -0.71 11.80
N ILE A 101 -0.05 0.02 10.69
CA ILE A 101 -0.01 1.50 10.68
C ILE A 101 -1.04 2.09 11.63
N ARG A 102 -2.28 1.59 11.58
CA ARG A 102 -3.39 2.11 12.39
C ARG A 102 -3.22 1.79 13.89
N ASN A 103 -2.75 0.60 14.23
CA ASN A 103 -2.79 0.08 15.59
C ASN A 103 -1.42 -0.16 16.24
N GLY A 104 -0.33 0.11 15.52
CA GLY A 104 1.03 -0.24 15.91
C GLY A 104 1.37 -1.73 15.79
N SER A 105 0.38 -2.63 15.82
CA SER A 105 0.57 -4.08 15.72
C SER A 105 -0.66 -4.81 15.18
N ILE A 106 -0.45 -6.04 14.70
CA ILE A 106 -1.52 -6.94 14.31
C ILE A 106 -1.26 -8.39 14.76
N TYR A 107 -2.32 -9.17 14.93
CA TYR A 107 -2.28 -10.61 15.16
C TYR A 107 -3.45 -11.28 14.44
N ALA A 108 -3.36 -12.60 14.22
CA ALA A 108 -4.29 -13.35 13.37
C ALA A 108 -5.77 -13.12 13.71
N ARG A 109 -6.16 -13.24 14.99
CA ARG A 109 -7.55 -13.01 15.41
C ARG A 109 -8.02 -11.57 15.20
N LYS A 110 -7.15 -10.56 15.32
CA LYS A 110 -7.51 -9.16 15.07
C LYS A 110 -7.76 -8.93 13.59
N PHE A 111 -6.90 -9.48 12.73
CA PHE A 111 -7.05 -9.41 11.29
C PHE A 111 -8.34 -10.09 10.81
N TRP A 112 -8.70 -11.22 11.40
CA TRP A 112 -9.97 -11.88 11.09
C TRP A 112 -11.18 -11.03 11.49
N LEU A 113 -11.17 -10.47 12.70
CA LEU A 113 -12.24 -9.59 13.20
C LEU A 113 -12.37 -8.28 12.40
N SER A 114 -11.31 -7.79 11.77
CA SER A 114 -11.34 -6.61 10.90
C SER A 114 -11.82 -6.92 9.46
N GLY A 115 -12.38 -8.11 9.21
CA GLY A 115 -12.80 -8.54 7.87
C GLY A 115 -11.64 -8.89 6.94
N GLY A 116 -10.46 -9.19 7.50
CA GLY A 116 -9.22 -9.41 6.76
C GLY A 116 -9.19 -10.67 5.90
N GLY A 117 -10.11 -11.61 6.09
CA GLY A 117 -10.17 -12.87 5.35
C GLY A 117 -9.62 -14.07 6.14
N ASP A 118 -9.30 -15.15 5.42
CA ASP A 118 -8.90 -16.44 6.00
C ASP A 118 -7.55 -16.40 6.74
N ALA A 119 -7.42 -17.21 7.79
CA ALA A 119 -6.22 -17.30 8.62
C ALA A 119 -5.00 -17.79 7.81
N SER A 120 -5.20 -18.66 6.83
CA SER A 120 -4.11 -19.16 5.97
C SER A 120 -3.53 -18.06 5.08
N GLN A 121 -4.39 -17.18 4.56
CA GLN A 121 -3.97 -16.02 3.76
C GLN A 121 -3.20 -15.03 4.62
N PHE A 122 -3.68 -14.75 5.84
CA PHE A 122 -2.96 -13.92 6.80
C PHE A 122 -1.56 -14.47 7.09
N LEU A 123 -1.45 -15.77 7.38
CA LEU A 123 -0.16 -16.40 7.70
C LEU A 123 0.84 -16.36 6.53
N ARG A 124 0.36 -16.56 5.30
CA ARG A 124 1.21 -16.38 4.10
C ARG A 124 1.66 -14.94 3.93
N ALA A 125 0.75 -14.00 4.15
CA ALA A 125 1.03 -12.57 4.04
C ALA A 125 2.09 -12.12 5.06
N VAL A 126 1.90 -12.44 6.34
CA VAL A 126 2.88 -12.08 7.39
C VAL A 126 4.22 -12.79 7.18
N ARG A 127 4.24 -14.06 6.75
CA ARG A 127 5.48 -14.77 6.46
C ARG A 127 6.27 -14.09 5.36
N SER A 128 5.61 -13.75 4.26
CA SER A 128 6.26 -13.05 3.15
C SER A 128 6.77 -11.67 3.58
N LEU A 129 6.00 -10.92 4.38
CA LEU A 129 6.43 -9.62 4.91
C LEU A 129 7.60 -9.73 5.91
N GLU A 130 7.66 -10.82 6.69
CA GLU A 130 8.81 -11.14 7.56
C GLU A 130 10.06 -11.48 6.74
N GLU A 131 9.92 -12.32 5.69
CA GLU A 131 11.02 -12.69 4.78
C GLU A 131 11.62 -11.47 4.07
N GLN A 132 10.80 -10.46 3.78
CA GLN A 132 11.24 -9.17 3.22
C GLN A 132 11.89 -8.24 4.25
N GLY A 133 11.81 -8.56 5.55
CA GLY A 133 12.28 -7.70 6.63
C GLY A 133 11.43 -6.45 6.87
N ILE A 134 10.18 -6.43 6.40
CA ILE A 134 9.23 -5.33 6.60
C ILE A 134 8.66 -5.37 8.01
N ILE A 135 8.24 -6.57 8.44
CA ILE A 135 7.68 -6.80 9.77
C ILE A 135 8.55 -7.78 10.54
N GLU A 136 8.50 -7.67 11.87
CA GLU A 136 9.03 -8.63 12.82
C GLU A 136 7.88 -9.13 13.69
N SER A 137 8.07 -10.32 14.26
CA SER A 137 7.13 -10.86 15.23
C SER A 137 7.70 -10.91 16.64
N THR A 138 6.82 -10.74 17.60
CA THR A 138 7.14 -10.84 19.02
C THR A 138 6.02 -11.60 19.72
N ASN A 139 6.39 -12.43 20.69
CA ASN A 139 5.43 -13.15 21.52
C ASN A 139 5.10 -12.31 22.76
N VAL A 140 3.88 -11.81 22.85
CA VAL A 140 3.38 -11.06 24.00
C VAL A 140 2.41 -11.90 24.82
N SER A 141 2.40 -11.73 26.14
CA SER A 141 1.42 -12.39 27.00
C SER A 141 0.04 -11.79 26.77
N VAL A 142 -0.99 -12.63 26.79
CA VAL A 142 -2.38 -12.17 26.72
C VAL A 142 -2.79 -11.62 28.08
N PRO A 143 -3.35 -10.38 28.18
CA PRO A 143 -3.69 -9.77 29.46
C PRO A 143 -4.64 -10.61 30.32
N THR A 144 -5.59 -11.30 29.68
CA THR A 144 -6.57 -12.15 30.36
C THR A 144 -6.08 -13.58 30.64
N ALA A 145 -4.94 -13.98 30.09
CA ALA A 145 -4.35 -15.30 30.28
C ALA A 145 -2.82 -15.24 30.09
N PRO A 146 -2.06 -14.85 31.12
CA PRO A 146 -0.63 -14.50 30.99
C PRO A 146 0.27 -15.66 30.54
N HIS A 147 -0.16 -16.90 30.82
CA HIS A 147 0.50 -18.14 30.39
C HIS A 147 0.35 -18.39 28.88
N ILE A 148 -0.64 -17.77 28.23
CA ILE A 148 -0.82 -17.84 26.78
C ILE A 148 0.03 -16.74 26.13
N LYS A 149 0.92 -17.16 25.23
CA LYS A 149 1.69 -16.26 24.36
C LYS A 149 0.97 -16.06 23.04
N ARG A 150 0.85 -14.81 22.61
CA ARG A 150 0.29 -14.41 21.33
C ARG A 150 1.40 -13.80 20.48
N ARG A 151 1.54 -14.32 19.27
CA ARG A 151 2.41 -13.73 18.26
C ARG A 151 1.74 -12.47 17.70
N ILE A 152 2.39 -11.33 17.91
CA ILE A 152 2.04 -10.05 17.30
C ILE A 152 3.09 -9.70 16.26
N TYR A 153 2.68 -8.95 15.24
CA TYR A 153 3.53 -8.48 14.16
C TYR A 153 3.58 -6.96 14.18
N THR A 154 4.79 -6.40 14.07
CA THR A 154 5.06 -4.96 14.05
C THR A 154 6.10 -4.64 12.97
N PHE A 155 6.20 -3.38 12.55
CA PHE A 155 7.29 -2.97 11.65
C PHE A 155 8.67 -3.19 12.29
N THR A 156 9.63 -3.68 11.50
CA THR A 156 11.03 -3.76 11.92
C THR A 156 11.61 -2.37 12.20
N LYS A 157 12.72 -2.30 12.96
CA LYS A 157 13.46 -1.03 13.14
C LYS A 157 13.92 -0.42 11.81
N ARG A 158 14.26 -1.25 10.82
CA ARG A 158 14.63 -0.83 9.47
C ARG A 158 13.44 -0.20 8.73
N ALA A 159 12.26 -0.80 8.85
CA ALA A 159 11.01 -0.28 8.33
C ALA A 159 10.58 1.05 8.99
N LYS A 160 10.97 1.26 10.26
CA LYS A 160 10.68 2.48 11.02
C LYS A 160 11.65 3.64 10.76
N LYS A 161 12.84 3.38 10.22
CA LYS A 161 13.85 4.42 9.95
C LYS A 161 13.64 5.05 8.57
N HIS A 162 13.18 6.31 8.59
CA HIS A 162 13.43 7.29 7.55
C HIS A 162 14.84 7.84 7.79
N ASP A 163 15.82 7.42 7.00
CA ASP A 163 17.00 8.26 6.71
C ASP A 163 17.13 8.31 5.18
#